data_AF-A0A9W5Z400-F1
#
_entry.id   AF-A0A9W5Z400-F1
#
_cell.length_a   1.000
_cell.length_b   1.000
_cell.length_c   1.000
_cell.angle_alpha   90.00
_cell.angle_beta   90.00
_cell.angle_gamma   90.00
#
_symmetry.space_group_name_H-M   'P 1'
#
loop_
_entity.id
_entity.type
_entity.pdbx_description
1 polymer ?
#
loop_
_entity_poly.entity_id
_entity_poly.type
_entity_poly.pdbx_seq_one_letter_code
_entity_poly.pdbx_strand_id
1 'polypeptide(L)'
;MYPSKFLVSENDSSREARLLRFARDNYGVKLKPIEVIMKGGGGAPWSTSYTKLLAFNQTDYDRVLNLDSDATLLQTMDELFLLPPAPVAMPLAYWFYPNERVFTSGLMLIQPSTEEFNRLLEEIWDNPSEDYDMEIVNKIYGDDTLIIPHRPYMLLTGELRAQSHEAYLGNTYEAWNAEEVLRAAKYLHFSDWPVPK
;
A
#
# COMPACT_ATOMS: atom_id res chain seq x y z
N MET A 1 3.90 7.07 9.57
CA MET A 1 5.29 6.75 9.98
C MET A 1 6.24 7.55 9.11
N TYR A 2 7.47 7.82 9.56
CA TYR A 2 8.49 8.52 8.75
C TYR A 2 9.90 8.04 9.09
N PRO A 3 10.88 8.10 8.16
CA PRO A 3 12.27 7.72 8.44
C PRO A 3 12.87 8.50 9.62
N SER A 4 13.40 7.80 10.63
CA SER A 4 13.97 8.39 11.86
C SER A 4 15.06 9.42 11.61
N LYS A 5 15.82 9.26 10.51
CA LYS A 5 16.84 10.21 10.06
C LYS A 5 16.30 11.61 9.71
N PHE A 6 15.01 11.75 9.45
CA PHE A 6 14.40 13.06 9.21
C PHE A 6 14.14 13.75 10.55
N LEU A 7 14.95 14.76 10.86
CA LEU A 7 14.81 15.48 12.11
C LEU A 7 13.51 16.31 12.08
N VAL A 8 12.76 16.27 13.17
CA VAL A 8 11.55 17.10 13.37
C VAL A 8 11.82 18.31 14.26
N SER A 9 13.10 18.58 14.52
CA SER A 9 13.55 19.74 15.29
C SER A 9 13.06 21.03 14.65
N GLU A 10 12.59 21.98 15.46
CA GLU A 10 12.16 23.31 15.00
C GLU A 10 13.30 24.08 14.32
N ASN A 11 14.55 23.74 14.64
CA ASN A 11 15.74 24.37 14.07
C ASN A 11 16.20 23.72 12.75
N ASP A 12 15.58 22.61 12.32
CA ASP A 12 15.89 21.99 11.03
C ASP A 12 15.07 22.65 9.91
N SER A 13 15.79 23.24 8.94
CA SER A 13 15.23 23.92 7.78
C SER A 13 15.10 23.04 6.53
N SER A 14 15.48 21.76 6.63
CA SER A 14 15.30 20.77 5.56
C SER A 14 13.84 20.68 5.10
N ARG A 15 13.64 20.29 3.84
CA ARG A 15 12.31 20.20 3.24
C ARG A 15 11.46 19.16 3.98
N GLU A 16 12.06 18.02 4.31
CA GLU A 16 11.44 16.90 5.01
C GLU A 16 10.96 17.35 6.38
N ALA A 17 11.83 18.01 7.16
CA ALA A 17 11.48 18.52 8.49
C ALA A 17 10.31 19.51 8.43
N ARG A 18 10.35 20.44 7.47
CA ARG A 18 9.27 21.43 7.27
C ARG A 18 7.94 20.77 6.91
N LEU A 19 7.93 19.78 6.02
CA LEU A 19 6.72 19.07 5.61
C LEU A 19 6.14 18.21 6.75
N LEU A 20 6.99 17.53 7.52
CA LEU A 20 6.56 16.78 8.70
C LEU A 20 5.94 17.70 9.76
N ARG A 21 6.58 18.84 10.06
CA ARG A 21 6.01 19.85 10.97
C ARG A 21 4.70 20.40 10.44
N PHE A 22 4.61 20.71 9.15
CA PHE A 22 3.36 21.17 8.54
C PHE A 22 2.23 20.15 8.73
N ALA A 23 2.50 18.86 8.51
CA ALA A 23 1.53 17.79 8.71
C ALA A 23 1.08 17.66 10.17
N ARG A 24 2.02 17.74 11.12
CA ARG A 24 1.74 17.75 12.57
C ARG A 24 0.88 18.95 12.97
N ASP A 25 1.28 20.15 12.56
CA ASP A 25 0.75 21.40 13.08
C ASP A 25 -0.59 21.78 12.45
N ASN A 26 -0.81 21.47 11.16
CA ASN A 26 -2.01 21.87 10.43
C ASN A 26 -3.05 20.75 10.31
N TYR A 27 -2.64 19.48 10.35
CA TYR A 27 -3.53 18.33 10.19
C TYR A 27 -3.56 17.41 11.42
N GLY A 28 -2.84 17.75 12.50
CA GLY A 28 -2.83 16.94 13.72
C GLY A 28 -2.21 15.56 13.54
N VAL A 29 -1.35 15.37 12.53
CA VAL A 29 -0.74 14.06 12.25
C VAL A 29 0.15 13.63 13.41
N LYS A 30 -0.11 12.43 13.93
CA LYS A 30 0.78 11.77 14.91
C LYS A 30 2.01 11.20 14.19
N LEU A 31 3.11 11.93 14.27
CA LEU A 31 4.39 11.53 13.69
C LEU A 31 5.02 10.40 14.52
N LYS A 32 5.30 9.26 13.87
CA LYS A 32 6.02 8.12 14.45
C LYS A 32 7.30 7.84 13.65
N PRO A 33 8.51 8.05 14.22
CA PRO A 33 9.76 7.72 13.55
C PRO A 33 9.93 6.20 13.46
N ILE A 34 10.57 5.75 12.38
CA ILE A 34 10.88 4.35 12.15
C ILE A 34 12.27 4.21 11.52
N GLU A 35 12.92 3.08 11.75
CA GLU A 35 14.09 2.68 10.97
C GLU A 35 13.61 2.07 9.64
N VAL A 36 14.17 2.55 8.54
CA VAL A 36 13.83 2.06 7.20
C VAL A 36 14.42 0.65 7.04
N ILE A 37 13.58 -0.32 6.69
CA ILE A 37 14.05 -1.65 6.35
C ILE A 37 14.54 -1.62 4.91
N MET A 38 15.84 -1.85 4.73
CA MET A 38 16.47 -2.01 3.42
C MET A 38 16.99 -3.43 3.30
N LYS A 39 16.52 -4.17 2.29
CA LYS A 39 16.99 -5.51 1.94
C LYS A 39 17.13 -5.61 0.43
N GLY A 40 18.20 -6.26 -0.04
CA GLY A 40 18.60 -6.32 -1.45
C GLY A 40 19.64 -5.25 -1.84
N GLY A 41 20.66 -5.66 -2.61
CA GLY A 41 21.84 -4.84 -2.94
C GLY A 41 21.85 -4.18 -4.32
N GLY A 42 20.74 -4.22 -5.06
CA GLY A 42 20.70 -3.83 -6.47
C GLY A 42 20.24 -2.40 -6.79
N GLY A 43 19.85 -1.60 -5.79
CA GLY A 43 19.31 -0.25 -6.04
C GLY A 43 17.95 -0.22 -6.75
N ALA A 44 17.24 -1.36 -6.80
CA ALA A 44 15.87 -1.41 -7.31
C ALA A 44 14.97 -0.49 -6.46
N PRO A 45 14.00 0.23 -7.08
CA PRO A 45 13.15 1.19 -6.36
C PRO A 45 12.41 0.58 -5.16
N TRP A 46 12.22 -0.74 -5.14
CA TRP A 46 11.42 -1.46 -4.15
C TRP A 46 12.24 -2.08 -3.03
N SER A 47 13.56 -1.86 -2.98
CA SER A 47 14.47 -2.33 -1.92
C SER A 47 14.14 -1.80 -0.51
N THR A 48 13.30 -0.77 -0.41
CA THR A 48 12.77 -0.21 0.85
C THR A 48 11.31 -0.56 1.12
N SER A 49 10.66 -1.31 0.22
CA SER A 49 9.22 -1.61 0.27
C SER A 49 8.80 -2.31 1.55
N TYR A 50 9.66 -3.16 2.13
CA TYR A 50 9.45 -3.83 3.43
C TYR A 50 9.09 -2.87 4.56
N THR A 51 9.50 -1.61 4.46
CA THR A 51 9.19 -0.56 5.44
C THR A 51 7.69 -0.38 5.65
N LYS A 52 6.85 -0.63 4.62
CA LYS A 52 5.39 -0.55 4.78
C LYS A 52 4.83 -1.64 5.70
N LEU A 53 5.53 -2.77 5.83
CA LEU A 53 5.13 -3.89 6.71
C LEU A 53 5.33 -3.56 8.19
N LEU A 54 6.07 -2.48 8.53
CA LEU A 54 6.10 -1.94 9.89
C LEU A 54 4.73 -1.45 10.39
N ALA A 55 3.75 -1.30 9.49
CA ALA A 55 2.37 -1.00 9.84
C ALA A 55 1.72 -2.08 10.72
N PHE A 56 2.17 -3.34 10.62
CA PHE A 56 1.69 -4.44 11.48
C PHE A 56 2.08 -4.27 12.95
N ASN A 57 3.11 -3.46 13.24
CA ASN A 57 3.53 -3.14 14.61
C ASN A 57 2.81 -1.92 15.21
N GLN A 58 1.81 -1.35 14.54
CA GLN A 58 1.07 -0.19 15.03
C GLN A 58 -0.04 -0.62 16.01
N THR A 59 0.33 -1.36 17.05
CA THR A 59 -0.57 -1.99 18.03
C THR A 59 -1.32 -1.02 18.95
N ASP A 60 -1.01 0.28 18.88
CA ASP A 60 -1.80 1.34 19.52
C ASP A 60 -3.19 1.55 18.85
N TYR A 61 -3.45 0.86 17.73
CA TYR A 61 -4.69 0.97 16.95
C TYR A 61 -5.28 -0.42 16.66
N ASP A 62 -6.61 -0.53 16.73
CA ASP A 62 -7.34 -1.77 16.41
C ASP A 62 -7.30 -2.11 14.91
N ARG A 63 -7.18 -1.07 14.08
CA ARG A 63 -7.20 -1.14 12.61
C ARG A 63 -6.28 -0.07 12.04
N VAL A 64 -5.50 -0.44 11.02
CA VAL A 64 -4.60 0.48 10.30
C VAL A 64 -4.79 0.30 8.81
N LEU A 65 -5.25 1.37 8.15
CA LEU A 65 -5.27 1.43 6.69
C LEU A 65 -3.92 1.96 6.20
N ASN A 66 -3.08 1.08 5.66
CA ASN A 66 -1.81 1.43 5.06
C ASN A 66 -2.00 1.72 3.56
N LEU A 67 -1.50 2.88 3.12
CA LEU A 67 -1.56 3.35 1.73
C LEU A 67 -0.14 3.52 1.21
N ASP A 68 0.06 3.17 -0.06
CA ASP A 68 1.33 3.41 -0.73
C ASP A 68 1.60 4.91 -0.93
N SER A 69 2.89 5.25 -1.01
CA SER A 69 3.35 6.64 -1.08
C SER A 69 3.15 7.29 -2.45
N ASP A 70 2.97 6.47 -3.47
CA ASP A 70 2.77 6.80 -4.88
C ASP A 70 1.30 6.63 -5.27
N ALA A 71 0.40 7.22 -4.48
CA ALA A 71 -1.02 7.18 -4.75
C ALA A 71 -1.72 8.47 -4.31
N THR A 72 -2.97 8.62 -4.75
CA THR A 72 -3.85 9.71 -4.34
C THR A 72 -5.20 9.16 -3.91
N LEU A 73 -5.68 9.65 -2.76
CA LEU A 73 -7.02 9.42 -2.27
C LEU A 73 -7.98 10.39 -2.98
N LEU A 74 -8.93 9.85 -3.74
CA LEU A 74 -9.94 10.64 -4.46
C LEU A 74 -11.23 10.80 -3.65
N GLN A 75 -11.53 9.84 -2.76
CA GLN A 75 -12.74 9.81 -1.93
C GLN A 75 -12.48 9.11 -0.60
N THR A 76 -13.34 9.33 0.41
CA THR A 76 -13.24 8.60 1.69
C THR A 76 -13.42 7.08 1.50
N MET A 77 -12.67 6.31 2.30
CA MET A 77 -12.70 4.85 2.37
C MET A 77 -13.00 4.36 3.80
N ASP A 78 -13.67 5.19 4.62
CA ASP A 78 -13.91 4.89 6.04
C ASP A 78 -14.70 3.60 6.26
N GLU A 79 -15.55 3.22 5.29
CA GLU A 79 -16.28 1.96 5.32
C GLU A 79 -15.38 0.72 5.36
N LEU A 80 -14.12 0.81 4.92
CA LEU A 80 -13.18 -0.30 5.03
C LEU A 80 -12.93 -0.68 6.50
N PHE A 81 -12.98 0.28 7.43
CA PHE A 81 -12.81 -0.01 8.86
C PHE A 81 -13.97 -0.83 9.47
N LEU A 82 -15.09 -0.98 8.75
CA LEU A 82 -16.24 -1.77 9.16
C LEU A 82 -16.17 -3.22 8.66
N LEU A 83 -15.14 -3.58 7.89
CA LEU A 83 -14.95 -4.94 7.42
C LEU A 83 -14.79 -5.94 8.59
N PRO A 84 -15.20 -7.20 8.41
CA PRO A 84 -14.98 -8.25 9.42
C PRO A 84 -13.51 -8.34 9.85
N PRO A 85 -13.23 -8.74 11.11
CA PRO A 85 -11.86 -8.96 11.57
C PRO A 85 -11.10 -9.96 10.70
N ALA A 86 -9.92 -9.57 10.24
CA ALA A 86 -8.93 -10.39 9.56
C ALA A 86 -7.53 -9.82 9.85
N PRO A 87 -6.45 -10.63 9.81
CA PRO A 87 -5.08 -10.11 9.97
C PRO A 87 -4.78 -8.99 8.96
N VAL A 88 -5.22 -9.18 7.72
CA VAL A 88 -5.12 -8.20 6.65
C VAL A 88 -6.29 -8.33 5.66
N ALA A 89 -6.71 -7.22 5.08
CA ALA A 89 -7.58 -7.17 3.91
C ALA A 89 -6.91 -6.38 2.78
N MET A 90 -6.92 -6.91 1.56
CA MET A 90 -6.18 -6.34 0.42
C MET A 90 -6.97 -6.44 -0.90
N PRO A 91 -6.77 -5.51 -1.85
CA PRO A 91 -7.26 -5.66 -3.20
C PRO A 91 -6.53 -6.74 -3.99
N LEU A 92 -7.22 -7.38 -4.93
CA LEU A 92 -6.56 -8.15 -5.97
C LEU A 92 -5.79 -7.22 -6.91
N ALA A 93 -4.57 -7.62 -7.26
CA ALA A 93 -3.75 -7.01 -8.28
C ALA A 93 -4.29 -7.39 -9.67
N TYR A 94 -5.40 -6.74 -10.06
CA TYR A 94 -6.19 -7.13 -11.23
C TYR A 94 -5.36 -7.17 -12.53
N TRP A 95 -4.26 -6.43 -12.64
CA TRP A 95 -3.40 -6.40 -13.82
C TRP A 95 -2.67 -7.73 -14.11
N PHE A 96 -2.68 -8.67 -13.16
CA PHE A 96 -2.23 -10.05 -13.39
C PHE A 96 -3.35 -11.00 -13.85
N TYR A 97 -4.61 -10.55 -13.86
CA TYR A 97 -5.74 -11.32 -14.35
C TYR A 97 -5.65 -11.58 -15.87
N PRO A 98 -6.07 -12.74 -16.38
CA PRO A 98 -6.61 -13.91 -15.66
C PRO A 98 -5.55 -14.90 -15.18
N ASN A 99 -4.28 -14.62 -15.42
CA ASN A 99 -3.19 -15.60 -15.26
C ASN A 99 -2.90 -15.89 -13.79
N GLU A 100 -2.91 -14.85 -12.95
CA GLU A 100 -2.61 -14.99 -11.53
C GLU A 100 -3.65 -14.27 -10.68
N ARG A 101 -3.87 -14.82 -9.48
CA ARG A 101 -4.77 -14.26 -8.48
C ARG A 101 -3.95 -13.91 -7.24
N VAL A 102 -3.30 -12.75 -7.31
CA VAL A 102 -2.44 -12.22 -6.25
C VAL A 102 -2.98 -10.89 -5.74
N PHE A 103 -2.66 -10.57 -4.50
CA PHE A 103 -3.03 -9.33 -3.82
C PHE A 103 -1.98 -8.25 -3.99
N THR A 104 -2.39 -6.99 -4.00
CA THR A 104 -1.47 -5.85 -3.97
C THR A 104 -1.34 -5.30 -2.55
N SER A 105 -0.11 -4.95 -2.17
CA SER A 105 0.23 -4.23 -0.93
C SER A 105 0.06 -2.71 -1.05
N GLY A 106 -0.42 -2.21 -2.20
CA GLY A 106 -0.62 -0.78 -2.45
C GLY A 106 -1.73 -0.17 -1.57
N LEU A 107 -2.63 -1.01 -1.06
CA LEU A 107 -3.64 -0.69 -0.05
C LEU A 107 -3.81 -1.91 0.84
N MET A 108 -3.65 -1.76 2.16
CA MET A 108 -3.84 -2.83 3.13
C MET A 108 -4.62 -2.32 4.33
N LEU A 109 -5.73 -2.97 4.67
CA LEU A 109 -6.35 -2.80 5.98
C LEU A 109 -5.80 -3.87 6.92
N ILE A 110 -5.06 -3.46 7.92
CA ILE A 110 -4.32 -4.34 8.83
C ILE A 110 -5.02 -4.35 10.19
N GLN A 111 -5.09 -5.52 10.82
CA GLN A 111 -5.33 -5.65 12.26
C GLN A 111 -3.97 -5.88 12.95
N PRO A 112 -3.34 -4.84 13.52
CA PRO A 112 -1.99 -4.94 14.05
C PRO A 112 -1.90 -5.94 15.21
N SER A 113 -0.84 -6.72 15.25
CA SER A 113 -0.50 -7.56 16.40
C SER A 113 1.00 -7.83 16.45
N THR A 114 1.53 -8.04 17.65
CA THR A 114 2.96 -8.36 17.83
C THR A 114 3.28 -9.72 17.21
N GLU A 115 2.35 -10.67 17.28
CA GLU A 115 2.48 -12.00 16.71
C GLU A 115 2.62 -11.95 15.18
N GLU A 116 1.70 -11.27 14.49
CA GLU A 116 1.76 -11.13 13.02
C GLU A 116 2.98 -10.33 12.58
N PHE A 117 3.35 -9.30 13.33
CA PHE A 117 4.56 -8.53 13.05
C PHE A 117 5.83 -9.37 13.15
N ASN A 118 5.95 -10.23 14.18
CA ASN A 118 7.08 -11.14 14.31
C ASN A 118 7.13 -12.16 13.17
N ARG A 119 5.98 -12.74 12.78
CA ARG A 119 5.86 -13.66 11.64
C ARG A 119 6.34 -13.00 10.33
N LEU A 120 5.98 -11.73 10.12
CA LEU A 120 6.47 -10.94 8.97
C LEU A 120 7.98 -10.69 9.04
N LEU A 121 8.52 -10.35 10.21
CA LEU A 121 9.97 -10.13 10.37
C LEU A 121 10.78 -11.40 10.12
N GLU A 122 10.32 -12.55 10.61
CA GLU A 122 10.94 -13.85 10.34
C GLU A 122 10.99 -14.11 8.83
N GLU A 123 9.88 -13.91 8.12
CA GLU A 123 9.86 -14.05 6.66
C GLU A 123 10.80 -13.07 5.95
N ILE A 124 10.82 -11.80 6.38
CA ILE A 124 11.70 -10.76 5.84
C ILE A 124 13.19 -11.07 6.08
N TRP A 125 13.59 -11.65 7.21
CA TRP A 125 15.01 -11.81 7.54
C TRP A 125 15.55 -13.20 7.22
N ASP A 126 14.73 -14.25 7.33
CA ASP A 126 15.20 -15.64 7.24
C ASP A 126 15.11 -16.22 5.83
N ASN A 127 14.34 -15.60 4.92
CA ASN A 127 14.27 -16.02 3.51
C ASN A 127 15.06 -15.05 2.62
N PRO A 128 16.26 -15.42 2.11
CA PRO A 128 17.09 -14.55 1.28
C PRO A 128 16.56 -14.38 -0.16
N SER A 129 15.25 -14.42 -0.37
CA SER A 129 14.65 -14.19 -1.69
C SER A 129 14.77 -12.72 -2.11
N GLU A 130 14.75 -12.48 -3.42
CA GLU A 130 14.58 -11.16 -4.05
C GLU A 130 13.13 -10.64 -3.95
N ASP A 131 12.31 -11.31 -3.13
CA ASP A 131 10.89 -11.02 -2.89
C ASP A 131 10.74 -9.66 -2.23
N TYR A 132 9.80 -8.87 -2.72
CA TYR A 132 9.46 -7.58 -2.14
C TYR A 132 8.23 -7.73 -1.23
N ASP A 133 7.63 -6.59 -0.89
CA ASP A 133 6.45 -6.53 -0.04
C ASP A 133 5.27 -7.34 -0.58
N MET A 134 5.00 -7.31 -1.89
CA MET A 134 3.87 -8.05 -2.49
C MET A 134 4.05 -9.57 -2.38
N GLU A 135 5.23 -10.10 -2.68
CA GLU A 135 5.51 -11.53 -2.59
C GLU A 135 5.39 -12.04 -1.14
N ILE A 136 5.92 -11.28 -0.17
CA ILE A 136 5.85 -11.63 1.25
C ILE A 136 4.40 -11.69 1.74
N VAL A 137 3.60 -10.64 1.48
CA VAL A 137 2.22 -10.63 1.99
C VAL A 137 1.35 -11.69 1.31
N ASN A 138 1.59 -12.00 0.04
CA ASN A 138 0.89 -13.09 -0.65
C ASN A 138 1.32 -14.46 -0.11
N LYS A 139 2.61 -14.66 0.21
CA LYS A 139 3.11 -15.90 0.81
C LYS A 139 2.53 -16.14 2.21
N ILE A 140 2.42 -15.09 3.03
CA ILE A 140 1.96 -15.20 4.43
C ILE A 140 0.43 -15.25 4.51
N TYR A 141 -0.27 -14.44 3.72
CA TYR A 141 -1.71 -14.16 3.87
C TYR A 141 -2.56 -14.58 2.68
N GLY A 142 -1.99 -15.14 1.61
CA GLY A 142 -2.73 -15.44 0.37
C GLY A 142 -3.99 -16.28 0.58
N ASP A 143 -3.98 -17.18 1.57
CA ASP A 143 -5.10 -18.06 1.90
C ASP A 143 -6.08 -17.48 2.95
N ASP A 144 -5.64 -16.52 3.77
CA ASP A 144 -6.36 -16.01 4.95
C ASP A 144 -6.73 -14.52 4.87
N THR A 145 -6.48 -13.87 3.72
CA THR A 145 -6.78 -12.45 3.52
C THR A 145 -8.24 -12.20 3.19
N LEU A 146 -8.78 -11.12 3.76
CA LEU A 146 -10.09 -10.62 3.37
C LEU A 146 -9.96 -9.83 2.05
N ILE A 147 -10.76 -10.18 1.04
CA ILE A 147 -10.66 -9.54 -0.27
C ILE A 147 -11.36 -8.19 -0.26
N ILE A 148 -10.63 -7.12 -0.59
CA ILE A 148 -11.19 -5.83 -0.96
C ILE A 148 -11.41 -5.85 -2.48
N PRO A 149 -12.58 -5.46 -3.02
CA PRO A 149 -12.74 -5.37 -4.46
C PRO A 149 -11.82 -4.27 -5.03
N HIS A 150 -11.09 -4.50 -6.12
CA HIS A 150 -10.25 -3.44 -6.69
C HIS A 150 -11.07 -2.26 -7.23
N ARG A 151 -12.34 -2.48 -7.59
CA ARG A 151 -13.29 -1.40 -7.89
C ARG A 151 -14.14 -1.12 -6.64
N PRO A 152 -14.12 0.11 -6.06
CA PRO A 152 -13.41 1.32 -6.48
C PRO A 152 -12.05 1.58 -5.79
N TYR A 153 -11.49 0.62 -5.05
CA TYR A 153 -10.38 0.83 -4.11
C TYR A 153 -8.96 0.73 -4.67
N MET A 154 -8.78 0.45 -5.95
CA MET A 154 -7.48 0.35 -6.59
C MET A 154 -7.61 0.54 -8.10
N LEU A 155 -7.32 1.76 -8.58
CA LEU A 155 -7.19 2.06 -10.00
C LEU A 155 -5.73 2.39 -10.29
N LEU A 156 -5.09 1.70 -11.22
CA LEU A 156 -3.77 2.08 -11.71
C LEU A 156 -3.90 3.19 -12.75
N THR A 157 -3.02 4.20 -12.71
CA THR A 157 -2.99 5.22 -13.78
C THR A 157 -2.68 4.63 -15.15
N GLY A 158 -1.92 3.53 -15.21
CA GLY A 158 -1.65 2.77 -16.43
C GLY A 158 -2.91 2.21 -17.09
N GLU A 159 -3.96 1.93 -16.31
CA GLU A 159 -5.25 1.47 -16.83
C GLU A 159 -5.89 2.49 -17.76
N LEU A 160 -5.77 3.79 -17.44
CA LEU A 160 -6.34 4.86 -18.25
C LEU A 160 -5.70 4.99 -19.64
N ARG A 161 -4.53 4.35 -19.84
CA ARG A 161 -3.77 4.35 -21.10
C ARG A 161 -3.76 2.98 -21.78
N ALA A 162 -4.30 1.95 -21.13
CA ALA A 162 -4.30 0.59 -21.65
C ALA A 162 -5.14 0.49 -22.91
N GLN A 163 -4.79 -0.45 -23.80
CA GLN A 163 -5.59 -0.76 -25.00
C GLN A 163 -6.70 -1.77 -24.71
N SER A 164 -6.54 -2.56 -23.65
CA SER A 164 -7.51 -3.53 -23.18
C SER A 164 -7.76 -3.29 -21.69
N HIS A 165 -9.04 -3.37 -21.31
CA HIS A 165 -9.51 -3.12 -19.94
C HIS A 165 -10.17 -4.36 -19.33
N GLU A 166 -10.07 -5.52 -20.00
CA GLU A 166 -10.72 -6.76 -19.56
C GLU A 166 -10.25 -7.17 -18.16
N ALA A 167 -8.97 -6.97 -17.84
CA ALA A 167 -8.40 -7.25 -16.53
C ALA A 167 -9.02 -6.36 -15.43
N TYR A 168 -9.20 -5.07 -15.70
CA TYR A 168 -9.84 -4.15 -14.76
C TYR A 168 -11.35 -4.39 -14.64
N LEU A 169 -12.03 -4.63 -15.75
CA LEU A 169 -13.47 -4.91 -15.77
C LEU A 169 -13.79 -6.30 -15.21
N GLY A 170 -12.84 -7.24 -15.29
CA GLY A 170 -13.03 -8.64 -14.92
C GLY A 170 -14.01 -9.38 -15.83
N ASN A 171 -14.34 -8.82 -17.00
CA ASN A 171 -15.25 -9.40 -17.99
C ASN A 171 -15.09 -8.73 -19.36
N THR A 172 -15.79 -9.30 -20.35
CA THR A 172 -15.75 -8.87 -21.76
C THR A 172 -17.02 -8.17 -22.24
N TYR A 173 -18.03 -7.98 -21.37
CA TYR A 173 -19.33 -7.43 -21.77
C TYR A 173 -19.55 -5.98 -21.32
N GLU A 174 -18.85 -5.51 -20.28
CA GLU A 174 -18.85 -4.10 -19.88
C GLU A 174 -18.06 -3.27 -20.90
N ALA A 175 -18.61 -2.12 -21.29
CA ALA A 175 -17.87 -1.15 -22.10
C ALA A 175 -16.97 -0.29 -21.20
N TRP A 176 -15.72 -0.10 -21.60
CA TRP A 176 -14.82 0.81 -20.90
C TRP A 176 -15.29 2.26 -21.00
N ASN A 177 -15.41 2.94 -19.85
CA ASN A 177 -15.67 4.36 -19.75
C ASN A 177 -14.74 4.99 -18.70
N ALA A 178 -13.66 5.62 -19.18
CA ALA A 178 -12.64 6.21 -18.32
C ALA A 178 -13.19 7.29 -17.37
N GLU A 179 -14.19 8.06 -17.79
CA GLU A 179 -14.76 9.13 -16.96
C GLU A 179 -15.58 8.55 -15.80
N GLU A 180 -16.40 7.53 -16.07
CA GLU A 180 -17.16 6.84 -15.03
C GLU A 180 -16.24 6.11 -14.05
N VAL A 181 -15.21 5.43 -14.57
CA VAL A 181 -14.21 4.73 -13.75
C VAL A 181 -13.46 5.70 -12.85
N LEU A 182 -12.96 6.82 -13.38
CA LEU A 182 -12.24 7.81 -12.59
C LEU A 182 -13.15 8.48 -11.55
N ARG A 183 -14.42 8.74 -11.90
CA ARG A 183 -15.41 9.31 -10.97
C ARG A 183 -15.76 8.34 -9.85
N ALA A 184 -15.79 7.04 -10.12
CA ALA A 184 -16.08 6.02 -9.12
C ALA A 184 -14.87 5.70 -8.23
N ALA A 185 -13.64 5.82 -8.76
CA ALA A 185 -12.42 5.46 -8.04
C ALA A 185 -12.26 6.22 -6.72
N LYS A 186 -11.86 5.51 -5.69
CA LYS A 186 -11.53 6.06 -4.36
C LYS A 186 -10.03 6.21 -4.16
N TYR A 187 -9.24 5.36 -4.79
CA TYR A 187 -7.79 5.31 -4.65
C TYR A 187 -7.13 5.09 -5.99
N LEU A 188 -6.29 6.05 -6.40
CA LEU A 188 -5.57 6.07 -7.66
C LEU A 188 -4.08 5.85 -7.39
N HIS A 189 -3.52 4.76 -7.92
CA HIS A 189 -2.14 4.34 -7.70
C HIS A 189 -1.29 4.60 -8.95
N PHE A 190 -0.13 5.23 -8.78
CA PHE A 190 0.77 5.64 -9.86
C PHE A 190 1.79 4.53 -10.13
N SER A 191 1.40 3.52 -10.92
CA SER A 191 2.23 2.33 -11.21
C SER A 191 2.93 2.37 -12.57
N ASP A 192 3.12 3.55 -13.16
CA ASP A 192 3.54 3.71 -14.56
C ASP A 192 5.06 3.61 -14.81
N TRP A 193 5.79 2.75 -14.09
CA TRP A 193 7.25 2.63 -14.31
C TRP A 193 7.58 2.37 -15.79
N PRO A 194 8.57 3.09 -16.40
CA PRO A 194 9.52 4.04 -15.81
C PRO A 194 9.10 5.53 -15.90
N VAL A 195 7.83 5.84 -16.17
CA VAL A 195 7.34 7.22 -16.19
C VAL A 195 7.56 7.84 -14.81
N PRO A 196 8.22 9.02 -14.70
CA PRO A 196 8.39 9.71 -13.44
C PRO A 196 7.04 9.99 -12.77
N LYS A 197 7.03 9.86 -11.44
CA LYS A 197 5.88 10.14 -10.57
C LYS A 197 5.93 11.58 -10.07
#